data_AF-A0A3B9N568-F1
#
_entry.id   AF-A0A3B9N568-F1
#
_cell.length_a   1.000
_cell.length_b   1.000
_cell.length_c   1.000
_cell.angle_alpha   90.00
_cell.angle_beta   90.00
_cell.angle_gamma   90.00
#
_symmetry.space_group_name_H-M   'P 1'
#
loop_
_entity.id
_entity.type
_entity.pdbx_description
1 polymer ?
#
loop_
_entity_poly.entity_id
_entity_poly.type
_entity_poly.pdbx_seq_one_letter_code
_entity_poly.pdbx_strand_id
1 'polypeptide(L)'
;MFSYLILLGLFIDEILHEAFPDADTFIIFNSGLIYYFGIDLFIRFFLYSVPVIQIESYLHLPIRKSQILNFIFLKSSLNVFNVLPLLVFIPFVFKVIIPNYSGIYAIKWMLLMLVLILNNSFLLHYLKRRFIDKPFIAFAFALVLISAMLLDKFDIISLSGYSSIGLIYLVNNPIYILIPLSILIFVYGMNYSYLKSKMTLDDINVKKQRKEDSLSKITYFESYGDLGEMILLELKLIWRNKRSRTIINMSPLFLLYGLIIYPNEDMNKLGLLVFVGIFMTGGIMFNYGQYMLSWESNYFDGIIANNVDFYKHFRAKYFLIIATVIISYILTIPYLYFGTKVLIINTAMCLFNLGFLSFVLMYFSSDSRKRMDMSKSSAFNYQGMGATNWIMILPFFLLPILIWLPFNLLGIPNWGIATIAFIGIISLAFHKSLMKIVVKRFEQKKHLIAEGFREF
;
A
#
# COMPACT_ATOMS: atom_id res chain seq x y z
N MET A 1 10.16 17.38 -11.42
CA MET A 1 8.86 17.01 -10.81
C MET A 1 8.05 18.24 -10.42
N PHE A 2 8.52 19.11 -9.51
CA PHE A 2 7.80 20.34 -9.12
C PHE A 2 7.52 21.30 -10.29
N SER A 3 8.46 21.43 -11.24
CA SER A 3 8.27 22.20 -12.48
C SER A 3 7.08 21.72 -13.31
N TYR A 4 6.88 20.40 -13.45
CA TYR A 4 5.75 19.83 -14.19
C TYR A 4 4.41 20.13 -13.53
N LEU A 5 4.34 20.20 -12.19
CA LEU A 5 3.10 20.53 -11.49
C LEU A 5 2.72 22.00 -11.64
N ILE A 6 3.72 22.89 -11.62
CA ILE A 6 3.51 24.32 -11.87
C ILE A 6 3.07 24.54 -13.32
N LEU A 7 3.73 23.88 -14.28
CA LEU A 7 3.31 23.90 -15.69
C LEU A 7 1.88 23.37 -15.84
N LEU A 8 1.57 22.23 -15.20
CA LEU A 8 0.21 21.69 -15.20
C LEU A 8 -0.79 22.72 -14.65
N GLY A 9 -0.51 23.38 -13.52
CA GLY A 9 -1.39 24.43 -13.00
C GLY A 9 -1.56 25.64 -13.92
N LEU A 10 -0.55 25.99 -14.72
CA LEU A 10 -0.61 27.09 -15.69
C LEU A 10 -1.34 26.74 -16.98
N PHE A 11 -1.33 25.47 -17.39
CA PHE A 11 -1.91 24.99 -18.66
C PHE A 11 -3.21 24.19 -18.46
N ILE A 12 -3.65 23.98 -17.21
CA ILE A 12 -4.84 23.15 -16.94
C ILE A 12 -6.11 23.72 -17.55
N ASP A 13 -6.22 25.04 -17.67
CA ASP A 13 -7.33 25.72 -18.33
C ASP A 13 -7.37 25.43 -19.83
N GLU A 14 -6.22 25.46 -20.51
CA GLU A 14 -6.10 25.13 -21.93
C GLU A 14 -6.43 23.64 -22.18
N ILE A 15 -5.91 22.75 -21.33
CA ILE A 15 -6.22 21.31 -21.38
C ILE A 15 -7.72 21.05 -21.17
N LEU A 16 -8.34 21.76 -20.22
CA LEU A 16 -9.76 21.61 -19.94
C LEU A 16 -10.64 22.19 -21.05
N HIS A 17 -10.26 23.33 -21.64
CA HIS A 17 -10.97 23.89 -22.79
C HIS A 17 -10.85 23.02 -24.05
N GLU A 18 -9.69 22.39 -24.29
CA GLU A 18 -9.53 21.45 -25.41
C GLU A 18 -10.38 20.19 -25.22
N ALA A 19 -10.45 19.67 -23.98
CA ALA A 19 -11.25 18.49 -23.67
C ALA A 19 -12.77 18.76 -23.63
N PHE A 20 -13.17 19.96 -23.19
CA PHE A 20 -14.57 20.36 -23.03
C PHE A 20 -14.78 21.81 -23.50
N PRO A 21 -14.95 22.04 -24.81
CA PRO A 21 -14.97 23.39 -25.40
C PRO A 21 -16.10 24.29 -24.88
N ASP A 22 -17.25 23.70 -24.57
CA ASP A 22 -18.49 24.44 -24.26
C ASP A 22 -18.76 24.62 -22.76
N ALA A 23 -17.88 24.12 -21.89
CA ALA A 23 -18.11 24.11 -20.44
C ALA A 23 -17.17 25.07 -19.70
N ASP A 24 -17.67 25.69 -18.62
CA ASP A 24 -16.86 26.60 -17.79
C ASP A 24 -15.74 25.82 -17.09
N THR A 25 -14.50 26.19 -17.41
CA THR A 25 -13.26 25.66 -16.85
C THR A 25 -13.26 25.61 -15.32
N PHE A 26 -13.87 26.60 -14.65
CA PHE A 26 -14.00 26.60 -13.20
C PHE A 26 -14.94 25.49 -12.71
N ILE A 27 -16.07 25.26 -13.38
CA ILE A 27 -17.04 24.23 -13.02
C ILE A 27 -16.41 22.85 -13.19
N ILE A 28 -15.75 22.59 -14.32
CA ILE A 28 -15.11 21.30 -14.61
C ILE A 28 -13.97 21.01 -13.63
N PHE A 29 -13.16 22.02 -13.32
CA PHE A 29 -12.08 21.86 -12.35
C PHE A 29 -12.62 21.43 -10.98
N ASN A 30 -13.68 22.08 -10.49
CA ASN A 30 -14.31 21.71 -9.21
C ASN A 30 -15.00 20.33 -9.25
N SER A 31 -15.52 19.91 -10.41
CA SER A 31 -16.03 18.55 -10.61
C SER A 31 -14.95 17.49 -10.41
N GLY A 32 -13.72 17.77 -10.86
CA GLY A 32 -12.58 16.84 -10.75
C GLY A 32 -11.98 16.70 -9.34
N LEU A 33 -12.23 17.66 -8.44
CA LEU A 33 -11.55 17.72 -7.13
C LEU A 33 -11.87 16.54 -6.20
N ILE A 34 -13.08 15.98 -6.26
CA ILE A 34 -13.45 14.81 -5.44
C ILE A 34 -12.60 13.58 -5.80
N TYR A 35 -12.35 13.34 -7.09
CA TYR A 35 -11.47 12.27 -7.54
C TYR A 35 -10.02 12.56 -7.18
N TYR A 36 -9.59 13.83 -7.32
CA TYR A 36 -8.27 14.24 -6.89
C TYR A 36 -8.03 13.89 -5.42
N PHE A 37 -8.91 14.31 -4.49
CA PHE A 37 -8.73 14.03 -3.07
C PHE A 37 -8.82 12.53 -2.73
N GLY A 38 -9.69 11.78 -3.42
CA GLY A 38 -9.81 10.33 -3.25
C GLY A 38 -8.54 9.58 -3.69
N ILE A 39 -8.03 9.89 -4.88
CA ILE A 39 -6.79 9.33 -5.43
C ILE A 39 -5.59 9.77 -4.58
N ASP A 40 -5.54 11.03 -4.18
CA ASP A 40 -4.50 11.59 -3.31
C ASP A 40 -4.47 10.86 -1.96
N LEU A 41 -5.64 10.61 -1.34
CA LEU A 41 -5.74 9.83 -0.11
C LEU A 41 -5.21 8.41 -0.34
N PHE A 42 -5.64 7.74 -1.42
CA PHE A 42 -5.22 6.37 -1.73
C PHE A 42 -3.70 6.27 -1.95
N ILE A 43 -3.12 7.12 -2.81
CA ILE A 43 -1.69 7.13 -3.11
C ILE A 43 -0.88 7.44 -1.85
N ARG A 44 -1.26 8.50 -1.11
CA ARG A 44 -0.58 8.83 0.16
C ARG A 44 -0.75 7.71 1.18
N PHE A 45 -1.85 6.96 1.13
CA PHE A 45 -2.03 5.83 2.02
C PHE A 45 -0.89 4.82 1.88
N PHE A 46 -0.31 4.63 0.69
CA PHE A 46 0.85 3.76 0.52
C PHE A 46 2.20 4.48 0.66
N LEU A 47 2.35 5.65 0.06
CA LEU A 47 3.65 6.32 -0.08
C LEU A 47 4.05 7.17 1.13
N TYR A 48 3.08 7.70 1.88
CA TYR A 48 3.37 8.69 2.91
C TYR A 48 3.75 8.05 4.26
N SER A 49 4.98 8.23 4.73
CA SER A 49 5.33 7.86 6.11
C SER A 49 4.83 8.92 7.09
N VAL A 50 3.83 8.58 7.90
CA VAL A 50 3.34 9.48 8.96
C VAL A 50 4.50 9.76 9.91
N PRO A 51 4.80 11.02 10.26
CA PRO A 51 5.89 11.32 11.17
C PRO A 51 5.66 10.65 12.52
N VAL A 52 6.51 9.68 12.83
CA VAL A 52 6.58 9.03 14.14
C VAL A 52 7.81 9.60 14.83
N ILE A 53 7.59 10.41 15.86
CA ILE A 53 8.67 10.72 16.81
C ILE A 53 8.82 9.50 17.71
N GLN A 54 10.04 9.15 18.09
CA GLN A 54 10.27 8.21 19.19
C GLN A 54 9.75 8.87 20.48
N ILE A 55 8.44 8.80 20.71
CA ILE A 55 7.76 9.45 21.82
C ILE A 55 8.39 8.99 23.15
N GLU A 56 8.83 7.73 23.20
CA GLU A 56 9.55 7.10 24.32
C GLU A 56 10.73 7.96 24.82
N SER A 57 11.52 8.53 23.91
CA SER A 57 12.68 9.37 24.23
C SER A 57 12.32 10.75 24.78
N TYR A 58 11.05 11.15 24.74
CA TYR A 58 10.59 12.44 25.27
C TYR A 58 9.67 12.29 26.49
N LEU A 59 9.13 11.09 26.75
CA LEU A 59 8.21 10.86 27.87
C LEU A 59 8.86 11.01 29.25
N HIS A 60 10.19 10.88 29.34
CA HIS A 60 10.95 11.08 30.58
C HIS A 60 11.41 12.52 30.81
N LEU A 61 11.26 13.39 29.80
CA LEU A 61 11.58 14.82 29.90
C LEU A 61 10.37 15.58 30.47
N PRO A 62 10.58 16.74 31.14
CA PRO A 62 9.50 17.56 31.71
C PRO A 62 8.74 18.36 30.63
N ILE A 63 8.40 17.73 29.51
CA ILE A 63 7.66 18.31 28.38
C ILE A 63 6.21 17.85 28.45
N ARG A 64 5.26 18.79 28.30
CA ARG A 64 3.83 18.44 28.33
C ARG A 64 3.48 17.57 27.13
N LYS A 65 2.73 16.48 27.33
CA LYS A 65 2.28 15.58 26.23
C LYS A 65 1.55 16.35 25.12
N SER A 66 0.79 17.39 25.46
CA SER A 66 0.10 18.26 24.51
C SER A 66 1.07 18.98 23.56
N GLN A 67 2.23 19.43 24.04
CA GLN A 67 3.25 20.09 23.21
C GLN A 67 3.85 19.11 22.21
N ILE A 68 4.17 17.88 22.65
CA ILE A 68 4.68 16.81 21.78
C ILE A 68 3.65 16.48 20.68
N LEU A 69 2.38 16.32 21.07
CA LEU A 69 1.28 16.04 20.13
C LEU A 69 1.11 17.17 19.11
N ASN A 70 1.05 18.42 19.57
CA ASN A 70 0.88 19.58 18.69
C ASN A 70 2.07 19.73 17.72
N PHE A 71 3.29 19.45 18.17
CA PHE A 71 4.46 19.45 17.31
C PHE A 71 4.37 18.38 16.21
N ILE A 72 3.93 17.15 16.54
CA ILE A 72 3.71 16.09 15.55
C ILE A 72 2.67 16.54 14.52
N PHE A 73 1.56 17.13 14.95
CA PHE A 73 0.52 17.60 14.04
C PHE A 73 1.00 18.75 13.15
N LEU A 74 1.68 19.75 13.71
CA LEU A 74 2.24 20.88 12.95
C LEU A 74 3.24 20.41 11.89
N LYS A 75 4.15 19.51 12.27
CA LYS A 75 5.09 18.88 11.34
C LYS A 75 4.37 18.11 10.23
N SER A 76 3.23 17.51 10.54
CA SER A 76 2.42 16.78 9.55
C SER A 76 1.66 17.72 8.61
N SER A 77 1.19 18.88 9.11
CA SER A 77 0.55 19.91 8.29
C SER A 77 1.50 20.53 7.27
N LEU A 78 2.78 20.72 7.63
CA LEU A 78 3.82 21.29 6.75
C LEU A 78 4.49 20.26 5.85
N ASN A 79 3.85 19.11 5.61
CA ASN A 79 4.44 18.08 4.77
C ASN A 79 4.47 18.49 3.28
N VAL A 80 5.51 18.07 2.55
CA VAL A 80 5.65 18.25 1.10
C VAL A 80 4.37 17.83 0.36
N PHE A 81 3.74 16.72 0.74
CA PHE A 81 2.50 16.27 0.11
C PHE A 81 1.35 17.30 0.26
N ASN A 82 1.25 18.05 1.35
CA ASN A 82 0.23 19.10 1.50
C ASN A 82 0.57 20.36 0.66
N VAL A 83 1.85 20.56 0.34
CA VAL A 83 2.32 21.69 -0.48
C VAL A 83 2.14 21.41 -1.98
N LEU A 84 2.27 20.15 -2.42
CA LEU A 84 2.14 19.77 -3.83
C LEU A 84 0.85 20.27 -4.52
N PRO A 85 -0.37 20.05 -3.98
CA PRO A 85 -1.59 20.58 -4.59
C PRO A 85 -1.59 22.11 -4.75
N LEU A 86 -0.95 22.84 -3.82
CA LEU A 86 -0.90 24.30 -3.88
C LEU A 86 -0.14 24.80 -5.11
N LEU A 87 0.81 24.03 -5.63
CA LEU A 87 1.52 24.37 -6.85
C LEU A 87 0.64 24.33 -8.11
N VAL A 88 -0.52 23.65 -8.04
CA VAL A 88 -1.52 23.63 -9.11
C VAL A 88 -2.60 24.66 -8.83
N PHE A 89 -3.10 24.72 -7.58
CA PHE A 89 -4.21 25.60 -7.20
C PHE A 89 -3.84 27.08 -7.24
N ILE A 90 -2.60 27.46 -6.90
CA ILE A 90 -2.16 28.86 -6.94
C ILE A 90 -2.15 29.40 -8.38
N PRO A 91 -1.47 28.78 -9.37
CA PRO A 91 -1.54 29.23 -10.76
C PRO A 91 -2.97 29.27 -11.31
N PHE A 92 -3.78 28.25 -11.01
CA PHE A 92 -5.18 28.19 -11.44
C PHE A 92 -6.01 29.37 -10.93
N VAL A 93 -5.83 29.76 -9.67
CA VAL A 93 -6.50 30.93 -9.10
C VAL A 93 -6.12 32.21 -9.84
N PHE A 94 -4.84 32.42 -10.16
CA PHE A 94 -4.39 33.62 -10.86
C PHE A 94 -4.85 33.66 -12.33
N LYS A 95 -4.89 32.53 -13.02
CA LYS A 95 -5.22 32.47 -14.46
C LYS A 95 -6.71 32.40 -14.74
N VAL A 96 -7.48 31.69 -13.91
CA VAL A 96 -8.91 31.40 -14.18
C VAL A 96 -9.82 32.16 -13.21
N ILE A 97 -9.55 32.10 -11.91
CA ILE A 97 -10.51 32.59 -10.91
C ILE A 97 -10.46 34.11 -10.78
N ILE A 98 -9.27 34.72 -10.69
CA ILE A 98 -9.14 36.19 -10.55
C ILE A 98 -9.63 36.95 -11.80
N PRO A 99 -9.43 36.48 -13.04
CA PRO A 99 -9.95 37.18 -14.22
C PRO A 99 -11.46 37.00 -14.41
N ASN A 100 -11.99 35.81 -14.13
CA ASN A 100 -13.41 35.48 -14.38
C ASN A 100 -14.32 35.78 -13.18
N TYR A 101 -13.74 35.91 -11.98
CA TYR A 101 -14.44 36.17 -10.71
C TYR A 101 -13.71 37.26 -9.90
N SER A 102 -14.28 37.70 -8.78
CA SER A 102 -13.62 38.71 -7.93
C SER A 102 -12.43 38.16 -7.14
N GLY A 103 -11.46 39.01 -6.78
CA GLY A 103 -10.33 38.61 -5.92
C GLY A 103 -10.76 38.07 -4.54
N ILE A 104 -11.89 38.55 -4.01
CA ILE A 104 -12.47 38.01 -2.75
C ILE A 104 -12.94 36.57 -2.95
N TYR A 105 -13.51 36.26 -4.11
CA TYR A 105 -13.94 34.91 -4.47
C TYR A 105 -12.74 33.95 -4.53
N ALA A 106 -11.65 34.38 -5.15
CA ALA A 106 -10.38 33.64 -5.20
C ALA A 106 -9.83 33.30 -3.81
N ILE A 107 -9.84 34.27 -2.88
CA ILE A 107 -9.37 34.05 -1.50
C ILE A 107 -10.23 33.00 -0.78
N LYS A 108 -11.57 33.10 -0.91
CA LYS A 108 -12.50 32.13 -0.31
C LYS A 108 -12.28 30.72 -0.84
N TRP A 109 -12.14 30.58 -2.16
CA TRP A 109 -11.89 29.29 -2.81
C TRP A 109 -10.53 28.71 -2.37
N MET A 110 -9.48 29.52 -2.30
CA MET A 110 -8.16 29.08 -1.83
C MET A 110 -8.19 28.61 -0.37
N LEU A 111 -8.91 29.34 0.50
CA LEU A 111 -9.07 28.94 1.91
C LEU A 111 -9.80 27.61 2.02
N LEU A 112 -10.87 27.41 1.24
CA LEU A 112 -11.58 26.14 1.17
C LEU A 112 -10.63 24.99 0.75
N MET A 113 -9.82 25.19 -0.30
CA MET A 113 -8.85 24.19 -0.75
C MET A 113 -7.82 23.84 0.34
N LEU A 114 -7.30 24.83 1.07
CA LEU A 114 -6.38 24.60 2.19
C LEU A 114 -7.02 23.74 3.28
N VAL A 115 -8.27 24.03 3.65
CA VAL A 115 -9.01 23.26 4.66
C VAL A 115 -9.24 21.82 4.17
N LEU A 116 -9.57 21.62 2.90
CA LEU A 116 -9.76 20.28 2.32
C LEU A 116 -8.46 19.48 2.26
N ILE A 117 -7.33 20.09 1.87
CA ILE A 117 -6.00 19.45 1.90
C ILE A 117 -5.66 18.97 3.32
N LEU A 118 -5.88 19.82 4.33
CA LEU A 118 -5.61 19.46 5.72
C LEU A 118 -6.55 18.36 6.23
N ASN A 119 -7.83 18.40 5.86
CA ASN A 119 -8.78 17.33 6.14
C ASN A 119 -8.28 16.00 5.57
N ASN A 120 -7.88 15.98 4.30
CA ASN A 120 -7.37 14.77 3.65
C ASN A 120 -6.12 14.22 4.36
N SER A 121 -5.22 15.12 4.75
CA SER A 121 -3.97 14.78 5.45
C SER A 121 -4.22 14.17 6.84
N PHE A 122 -5.08 14.78 7.67
CA PHE A 122 -5.35 14.25 9.01
C PHE A 122 -6.25 13.01 8.99
N LEU A 123 -7.16 12.90 8.02
CA LEU A 123 -7.94 11.69 7.80
C LEU A 123 -7.03 10.53 7.45
N LEU A 124 -6.04 10.75 6.57
CA LEU A 124 -5.01 9.78 6.26
C LEU A 124 -4.24 9.33 7.50
N HIS A 125 -3.82 10.26 8.38
CA HIS A 125 -3.13 9.88 9.62
C HIS A 125 -3.99 9.02 10.53
N TYR A 126 -5.28 9.35 10.64
CA TYR A 126 -6.24 8.59 11.43
C TYR A 126 -6.40 7.16 10.89
N LEU A 127 -6.64 7.02 9.59
CA LEU A 127 -6.80 5.73 8.92
C LEU A 127 -5.56 4.86 9.07
N LYS A 128 -4.37 5.41 8.83
CA LYS A 128 -3.10 4.69 9.00
C LYS A 128 -2.88 4.22 10.43
N ARG A 129 -3.20 5.06 11.42
CA ARG A 129 -3.05 4.73 12.84
C ARG A 129 -4.06 3.67 13.28
N ARG A 130 -5.33 3.82 12.91
CA ARG A 130 -6.39 2.85 13.23
C ARG A 130 -6.16 1.51 12.56
N PHE A 131 -5.60 1.49 11.36
CA PHE A 131 -5.31 0.27 10.64
C PHE A 131 -4.45 -0.70 11.46
N ILE A 132 -3.46 -0.17 12.19
CA ILE A 132 -2.54 -0.96 13.01
C ILE A 132 -3.27 -1.78 14.09
N ASP A 133 -4.31 -1.20 14.68
CA ASP A 133 -5.04 -1.81 15.79
C ASP A 133 -6.34 -2.51 15.32
N LYS A 134 -6.99 -1.99 14.27
CA LYS A 134 -8.25 -2.46 13.69
C LYS A 134 -8.20 -2.39 12.16
N PRO A 135 -7.60 -3.40 11.49
CA PRO A 135 -7.38 -3.36 10.04
C PRO A 135 -8.67 -3.28 9.22
N PHE A 136 -9.77 -3.85 9.75
CA PHE A 136 -11.10 -3.82 9.14
C PHE A 136 -11.59 -2.39 8.85
N ILE A 137 -11.24 -1.40 9.68
CA ILE A 137 -11.71 -0.01 9.49
C ILE A 137 -11.14 0.59 8.20
N ALA A 138 -9.86 0.38 7.90
CA ALA A 138 -9.29 0.93 6.67
C ALA A 138 -9.76 0.15 5.44
N PHE A 139 -9.98 -1.17 5.57
CA PHE A 139 -10.57 -1.97 4.50
C PHE A 139 -12.00 -1.50 4.17
N ALA A 140 -12.83 -1.29 5.20
CA ALA A 140 -14.17 -0.75 5.02
C ALA A 140 -14.14 0.64 4.38
N PHE A 141 -13.24 1.51 4.81
CA PHE A 141 -13.09 2.84 4.21
C PHE A 141 -12.62 2.78 2.74
N ALA A 142 -11.65 1.93 2.41
CA ALA A 142 -11.20 1.72 1.03
C ALA A 142 -12.33 1.16 0.15
N LEU A 143 -13.12 0.22 0.69
CA LEU A 143 -14.29 -0.33 0.00
C LEU A 143 -15.33 0.74 -0.27
N VAL A 144 -15.62 1.62 0.70
CA VAL A 144 -16.53 2.77 0.51
C VAL A 144 -16.03 3.68 -0.61
N LEU A 145 -14.75 4.07 -0.60
CA LEU A 145 -14.19 4.92 -1.67
C LEU A 145 -14.32 4.28 -3.05
N ILE A 146 -13.95 3.00 -3.18
CA ILE A 146 -14.02 2.28 -4.44
C ILE A 146 -15.48 2.12 -4.89
N SER A 147 -16.39 1.80 -3.96
CA SER A 147 -17.82 1.68 -4.28
C SER A 147 -18.40 3.00 -4.78
N ALA A 148 -18.01 4.13 -4.18
CA ALA A 148 -18.44 5.46 -4.63
C ALA A 148 -17.95 5.73 -6.07
N MET A 149 -16.67 5.44 -6.36
CA MET A 149 -16.11 5.61 -7.71
C MET A 149 -16.79 4.71 -8.74
N LEU A 150 -17.14 3.47 -8.38
CA LEU A 150 -17.86 2.56 -9.26
C LEU A 150 -19.30 3.03 -9.52
N LEU A 151 -20.02 3.48 -8.48
CA LEU A 151 -21.38 3.98 -8.62
C LEU A 151 -21.45 5.19 -9.55
N ASP A 152 -20.44 6.05 -9.49
CA ASP A 152 -20.33 7.20 -10.38
C ASP A 152 -20.00 6.81 -11.81
N LYS A 153 -19.12 5.82 -11.99
CA LYS A 153 -18.85 5.27 -13.31
C LYS A 153 -20.07 4.60 -13.97
N PHE A 154 -20.95 3.99 -13.18
CA PHE A 154 -22.19 3.39 -13.68
C PHE A 154 -23.33 4.41 -13.85
N ASP A 155 -23.03 5.71 -13.77
CA ASP A 155 -23.99 6.82 -13.87
C ASP A 155 -25.15 6.74 -12.84
N ILE A 156 -24.98 5.99 -11.75
CA ILE A 156 -25.98 5.86 -10.68
C ILE A 156 -25.96 7.10 -9.78
N ILE A 157 -24.79 7.68 -9.55
CA ILE A 157 -24.57 8.87 -8.72
C ILE A 157 -23.56 9.78 -9.42
N SER A 158 -23.86 11.05 -9.69
CA SER A 158 -22.90 11.99 -10.28
C SER A 158 -21.99 12.64 -9.22
N LEU A 159 -20.92 11.95 -8.80
CA LEU A 159 -19.95 12.47 -7.81
C LEU A 159 -19.32 13.78 -8.30
N SER A 160 -18.99 13.85 -9.58
CA SER A 160 -18.48 15.05 -10.25
C SER A 160 -19.43 16.25 -10.11
N GLY A 161 -20.72 16.04 -10.39
CA GLY A 161 -21.77 17.05 -10.26
C GLY A 161 -21.96 17.53 -8.82
N TYR A 162 -22.07 16.60 -7.87
CA TYR A 162 -22.19 16.95 -6.45
C TYR A 162 -20.95 17.68 -5.91
N SER A 163 -19.75 17.30 -6.36
CA SER A 163 -18.50 17.98 -6.01
C SER A 163 -18.52 19.43 -6.46
N SER A 164 -18.84 19.68 -7.74
CA SER A 164 -18.85 21.03 -8.29
C SER A 164 -19.89 21.92 -7.64
N ILE A 165 -21.14 21.44 -7.55
CA ILE A 165 -22.24 22.18 -6.90
C ILE A 165 -21.89 22.47 -5.44
N GLY A 166 -21.40 21.47 -4.70
CA GLY A 166 -21.05 21.60 -3.30
C GLY A 166 -19.94 22.63 -3.06
N LEU A 167 -18.86 22.57 -3.83
CA LEU A 167 -17.73 23.50 -3.69
C LEU A 167 -18.11 24.92 -4.08
N ILE A 168 -18.83 25.11 -5.20
CA ILE A 168 -19.30 26.43 -5.63
C ILE A 168 -20.25 27.02 -4.59
N TYR A 169 -21.17 26.21 -4.05
CA TYR A 169 -22.10 26.64 -3.01
C TYR A 169 -21.39 27.09 -1.73
N LEU A 170 -20.34 26.37 -1.31
CA LEU A 170 -19.51 26.70 -0.14
C LEU A 170 -18.74 28.01 -0.34
N VAL A 171 -18.27 28.29 -1.54
CA VAL A 171 -17.53 29.55 -1.83
C VAL A 171 -18.48 30.74 -1.94
N ASN A 172 -19.67 30.56 -2.51
CA ASN A 172 -20.70 31.58 -2.60
C ASN A 172 -21.20 32.00 -1.20
N ASN A 173 -21.37 31.03 -0.29
CA ASN A 173 -21.95 31.26 1.03
C ASN A 173 -20.91 31.06 2.15
N PRO A 174 -20.26 32.14 2.65
CA PRO A 174 -19.09 32.04 3.53
C PRO A 174 -19.37 31.36 4.88
N ILE A 175 -20.61 31.35 5.36
CA ILE A 175 -20.97 30.68 6.62
C ILE A 175 -20.74 29.17 6.54
N TYR A 176 -20.89 28.57 5.36
CA TYR A 176 -20.82 27.12 5.19
C TYR A 176 -19.38 26.59 5.14
N ILE A 177 -18.36 27.45 5.06
CA ILE A 177 -16.96 27.05 5.24
C ILE A 177 -16.69 26.49 6.65
N LEU A 178 -17.57 26.81 7.61
CA LEU A 178 -17.57 26.21 8.94
C LEU A 178 -17.79 24.70 8.91
N ILE A 179 -18.46 24.16 7.87
CA ILE A 179 -18.67 22.71 7.72
C ILE A 179 -17.33 21.98 7.53
N PRO A 180 -16.53 22.23 6.48
CA PRO A 180 -15.24 21.56 6.31
C PRO A 180 -14.26 21.89 7.45
N LEU A 181 -14.37 23.06 8.09
CA LEU A 181 -13.59 23.40 9.28
C LEU A 181 -13.99 22.56 10.51
N SER A 182 -15.28 22.31 10.70
CA SER A 182 -15.77 21.45 11.79
C SER A 182 -15.30 20.00 11.62
N ILE A 183 -15.30 19.50 10.39
CA ILE A 183 -14.76 18.17 10.05
C ILE A 183 -13.26 18.14 10.37
N LEU A 184 -12.52 19.19 10.04
CA LEU A 184 -11.10 19.30 10.33
C LEU A 184 -10.82 19.21 11.83
N ILE A 185 -11.56 19.98 12.63
CA ILE A 185 -11.46 19.98 14.09
C ILE A 185 -11.80 18.60 14.66
N PHE A 186 -12.86 17.97 14.14
CA PHE A 186 -13.28 16.63 14.55
C PHE A 186 -12.19 15.57 14.27
N VAL A 187 -11.69 15.50 13.04
CA VAL A 187 -10.64 14.54 12.63
C VAL A 187 -9.33 14.79 13.37
N TYR A 188 -8.98 16.07 13.60
CA TYR A 188 -7.87 16.44 14.46
C TYR A 188 -8.06 15.93 15.89
N GLY A 189 -9.23 16.17 16.48
CA GLY A 189 -9.59 15.72 17.83
C GLY A 189 -9.54 14.20 17.98
N MET A 190 -10.04 13.46 16.99
CA MET A 190 -9.94 11.99 16.96
C MET A 190 -8.49 11.51 16.97
N ASN A 191 -7.64 12.11 16.14
CA ASN A 191 -6.22 11.79 16.11
C ASN A 191 -5.51 12.14 17.43
N TYR A 192 -5.82 13.30 17.99
CA TYR A 192 -5.23 13.78 19.24
C TYR A 192 -5.59 12.85 20.40
N SER A 193 -6.88 12.51 20.55
CA SER A 193 -7.36 11.58 21.57
C SER A 193 -6.73 10.19 21.41
N TYR A 194 -6.67 9.68 20.17
CA TYR A 194 -6.01 8.41 19.88
C TYR A 194 -4.55 8.40 20.33
N LEU A 195 -3.76 9.39 19.92
CA LEU A 195 -2.34 9.45 20.32
C LEU A 195 -2.17 9.63 21.82
N LYS A 196 -2.94 10.53 22.45
CA LYS A 196 -2.87 10.79 23.89
C LYS A 196 -3.11 9.51 24.70
N SER A 197 -4.06 8.66 24.26
CA SER A 197 -4.35 7.38 24.91
C SER A 197 -3.21 6.36 24.82
N LYS A 198 -2.30 6.49 23.85
CA LYS A 198 -1.16 5.58 23.62
C LYS A 198 0.17 6.11 24.16
N MET A 199 0.19 7.31 24.74
CA MET A 199 1.38 7.97 25.30
C MET A 199 1.55 7.72 26.82
N THR A 200 1.03 6.62 27.36
CA THR A 200 1.16 6.22 28.76
C THR A 200 2.27 5.19 28.95
N LEU A 201 3.11 5.37 29.97
CA LEU A 201 4.23 4.48 30.30
C LEU A 201 3.76 3.06 30.66
N ASP A 202 2.55 2.93 31.19
CA ASP A 202 1.96 1.63 31.56
C ASP A 202 1.67 0.76 30.34
N ASP A 203 1.27 1.33 29.19
CA ASP A 203 1.12 0.59 27.92
C ASP A 203 2.46 0.08 27.36
N ILE A 204 3.58 0.66 27.81
CA ILE A 204 4.95 0.30 27.41
C ILE A 204 5.48 -0.82 28.31
N ASN A 205 5.21 -0.76 29.62
CA ASN A 205 5.65 -1.77 30.59
C ASN A 205 4.74 -3.01 30.66
N VAL A 206 3.43 -2.87 30.46
CA VAL A 206 2.48 -4.01 30.47
C VAL A 206 2.66 -4.91 29.24
N LYS A 207 3.28 -4.41 28.15
CA LYS A 207 3.70 -5.26 27.01
C LYS A 207 4.73 -6.34 27.37
N LYS A 208 5.42 -6.24 28.52
CA LYS A 208 6.28 -7.32 29.03
C LYS A 208 5.48 -8.49 29.64
N GLN A 209 4.24 -8.27 30.08
CA GLN A 209 3.37 -9.34 30.54
C GLN A 209 2.55 -9.86 29.35
N ARG A 210 3.09 -10.89 28.70
CA ARG A 210 2.43 -11.64 27.63
C ARG A 210 1.04 -12.08 28.09
N LYS A 211 -0.01 -11.61 27.41
CA LYS A 211 -1.22 -12.42 27.27
C LYS A 211 -0.80 -13.73 26.59
N GLU A 212 -1.11 -14.87 27.19
CA GLU A 212 -1.00 -16.15 26.51
C GLU A 212 -1.81 -16.08 25.21
N ASP A 213 -1.13 -16.15 24.07
CA ASP A 213 -1.75 -16.09 22.75
C ASP A 213 -2.64 -17.34 22.55
N SER A 214 -3.87 -17.10 22.09
CA SER A 214 -4.82 -18.14 21.66
C SER A 214 -4.33 -19.00 20.48
N LEU A 215 -3.24 -18.59 19.83
CA LEU A 215 -2.56 -19.30 18.74
C LEU A 215 -1.80 -20.55 19.22
N SER A 216 -1.58 -20.70 20.54
CA SER A 216 -1.06 -21.93 21.13
C SER A 216 -1.97 -23.15 20.91
N LYS A 217 -3.25 -22.95 20.55
CA LYS A 217 -4.23 -24.01 20.33
C LYS A 217 -4.39 -24.46 18.86
N ILE A 218 -3.56 -23.98 17.93
CA ILE A 218 -3.61 -24.48 16.54
C ILE A 218 -2.86 -25.82 16.48
N THR A 219 -3.51 -26.89 16.90
CA THR A 219 -3.00 -28.28 16.90
C THR A 219 -3.04 -28.95 15.53
N TYR A 220 -3.78 -28.38 14.55
CA TYR A 220 -4.03 -29.03 13.26
C TYR A 220 -2.78 -29.22 12.39
N PHE A 221 -1.78 -28.35 12.52
CA PHE A 221 -0.54 -28.47 11.72
C PHE A 221 0.47 -29.43 12.33
N GLU A 222 0.33 -29.78 13.62
CA GLU A 222 1.26 -30.67 14.33
C GLU A 222 1.11 -32.13 13.85
N SER A 223 -0.07 -32.50 13.32
CA SER A 223 -0.31 -33.83 12.75
C SER A 223 0.35 -34.08 11.39
N TYR A 224 0.95 -33.06 10.75
CA TYR A 224 1.59 -33.18 9.43
C TYR A 224 3.11 -33.39 9.49
N GLY A 225 3.65 -33.73 10.67
CA GLY A 225 5.07 -33.97 10.90
C GLY A 225 5.93 -32.70 10.83
N ASP A 226 7.24 -32.86 10.68
CA ASP A 226 8.25 -31.77 10.76
C ASP A 226 7.89 -30.54 9.90
N LEU A 227 7.37 -30.77 8.69
CA LEU A 227 7.03 -29.68 7.76
C LEU A 227 5.81 -28.89 8.22
N GLY A 228 4.81 -29.56 8.80
CA GLY A 228 3.65 -28.91 9.39
C GLY A 228 4.03 -28.08 10.62
N GLU A 229 4.92 -28.61 11.45
CA GLU A 229 5.43 -27.89 12.61
C GLU A 229 6.20 -26.62 12.20
N MET A 230 7.06 -26.69 11.17
CA MET A 230 7.75 -25.51 10.63
C MET A 230 6.77 -24.46 10.10
N ILE A 231 5.75 -24.87 9.34
CA ILE A 231 4.69 -23.95 8.88
C ILE A 231 3.96 -23.31 10.05
N LEU A 232 3.68 -24.08 11.10
CA LEU A 232 3.03 -23.58 12.31
C LEU A 232 3.89 -22.54 13.03
N LEU A 233 5.20 -22.77 13.15
CA LEU A 233 6.13 -21.81 13.74
C LEU A 233 6.17 -20.49 12.95
N GLU A 234 6.18 -20.56 11.62
CA GLU A 234 6.08 -19.39 10.75
C GLU A 234 4.76 -18.62 10.96
N LEU A 235 3.63 -19.32 10.98
CA LEU A 235 2.31 -18.70 11.21
C LEU A 235 2.24 -18.05 12.61
N LYS A 236 2.76 -18.74 13.64
CA LYS A 236 2.87 -18.19 15.01
C LYS A 236 3.74 -16.94 15.01
N LEU A 237 4.85 -16.92 14.28
CA LEU A 237 5.70 -15.74 14.15
C LEU A 237 4.95 -14.55 13.52
N ILE A 238 4.21 -14.81 12.44
CA ILE A 238 3.46 -13.76 11.71
C ILE A 238 2.42 -13.13 12.63
N TRP A 239 1.62 -13.95 13.32
CA TRP A 239 0.48 -13.48 14.10
C TRP A 239 0.86 -12.90 15.47
N ARG A 240 1.92 -13.42 16.10
CA ARG A 240 2.45 -12.93 17.39
C ARG A 240 3.05 -11.53 17.27
N ASN A 241 3.69 -11.22 16.14
CA ASN A 241 4.40 -9.96 15.96
C ASN A 241 3.52 -8.90 15.30
N LYS A 242 3.42 -7.72 15.94
CA LYS A 242 2.62 -6.59 15.44
C LYS A 242 3.04 -6.17 14.03
N ARG A 243 4.35 -6.18 13.75
CA ARG A 243 4.95 -5.86 12.45
C ARG A 243 4.41 -6.75 11.32
N SER A 244 4.69 -8.06 11.39
CA SER A 244 4.33 -9.04 10.36
C SER A 244 2.82 -9.14 10.18
N ARG A 245 2.07 -9.17 11.29
CA ARG A 245 0.61 -9.15 11.26
C ARG A 245 0.06 -7.95 10.50
N THR A 246 0.62 -6.76 10.72
CA THR A 246 0.18 -5.54 10.03
C THR A 246 0.46 -5.63 8.53
N ILE A 247 1.64 -6.10 8.11
CA ILE A 247 2.01 -6.26 6.70
C ILE A 247 1.06 -7.26 6.01
N ILE A 248 0.88 -8.44 6.60
CA ILE A 248 0.00 -9.48 6.04
C ILE A 248 -1.45 -8.99 5.98
N ASN A 249 -1.95 -8.30 7.01
CA ASN A 249 -3.30 -7.76 7.00
C ASN A 249 -3.50 -6.59 6.01
N MET A 250 -2.45 -5.88 5.60
CA MET A 250 -2.55 -4.85 4.53
C MET A 250 -2.61 -5.47 3.14
N SER A 251 -1.94 -6.60 2.96
CA SER A 251 -1.70 -7.18 1.64
C SER A 251 -2.98 -7.50 0.86
N PRO A 252 -4.13 -7.87 1.48
CA PRO A 252 -5.39 -8.02 0.76
C PRO A 252 -5.90 -6.75 0.07
N LEU A 253 -5.45 -5.55 0.44
CA LEU A 253 -5.81 -4.33 -0.29
C LEU A 253 -5.30 -4.35 -1.74
N PHE A 254 -4.25 -5.11 -2.04
CA PHE A 254 -3.78 -5.29 -3.41
C PHE A 254 -4.85 -5.94 -4.29
N LEU A 255 -5.70 -6.80 -3.71
CA LEU A 255 -6.82 -7.42 -4.42
C LEU A 255 -7.84 -6.40 -4.87
N LEU A 256 -7.98 -5.25 -4.19
CA LEU A 256 -8.93 -4.19 -4.56
C LEU A 256 -8.46 -3.36 -5.76
N TYR A 257 -7.20 -3.48 -6.16
CA TYR A 257 -6.63 -2.69 -7.25
C TYR A 257 -7.29 -2.99 -8.60
N GLY A 258 -7.76 -4.23 -8.79
CA GLY A 258 -8.54 -4.62 -9.96
C GLY A 258 -9.84 -3.82 -10.11
N LEU A 259 -10.52 -3.48 -9.01
CA LEU A 259 -11.77 -2.69 -9.05
C LEU A 259 -11.54 -1.25 -9.50
N ILE A 260 -10.33 -0.73 -9.38
CA ILE A 260 -10.00 0.63 -9.83
C ILE A 260 -9.68 0.62 -11.33
N ILE A 261 -9.03 -0.43 -11.83
CA ILE A 261 -8.48 -0.45 -13.18
C ILE A 261 -9.39 -1.14 -14.20
N TYR A 262 -9.95 -2.30 -13.86
CA TYR A 262 -10.77 -3.05 -14.81
C TYR A 262 -12.03 -2.34 -15.28
N PRO A 263 -12.64 -1.41 -14.54
CA PRO A 263 -13.73 -0.66 -15.12
C PRO A 263 -13.27 0.29 -16.25
N ASN A 264 -12.04 0.80 -16.24
CA ASN A 264 -11.61 1.90 -17.13
C ASN A 264 -11.40 1.47 -18.58
N GLU A 265 -11.64 2.40 -19.53
CA GLU A 265 -11.49 2.16 -20.98
C GLU A 265 -10.07 1.71 -21.39
N ASP A 266 -9.09 1.97 -20.53
CA ASP A 266 -7.72 1.45 -20.61
C ASP A 266 -7.60 -0.09 -20.53
N MET A 267 -8.70 -0.83 -20.32
CA MET A 267 -8.74 -2.30 -20.46
C MET A 267 -8.15 -2.81 -21.79
N ASN A 268 -8.14 -1.98 -22.83
CA ASN A 268 -7.54 -2.33 -24.11
C ASN A 268 -6.01 -2.48 -24.03
N LYS A 269 -5.35 -1.88 -23.04
CA LYS A 269 -3.91 -2.00 -22.82
C LYS A 269 -3.59 -3.30 -22.07
N LEU A 270 -3.33 -4.35 -22.83
CA LEU A 270 -2.95 -5.68 -22.31
C LEU A 270 -1.81 -5.65 -21.29
N GLY A 271 -0.81 -4.78 -21.45
CA GLY A 271 0.28 -4.63 -20.50
C GLY A 271 -0.17 -4.15 -19.11
N LEU A 272 -1.20 -3.28 -19.04
CA LEU A 272 -1.78 -2.85 -17.77
C LEU A 272 -2.50 -4.02 -17.08
N LEU A 273 -3.21 -4.85 -17.84
CA LEU A 273 -3.87 -6.05 -17.29
C LEU A 273 -2.86 -7.08 -16.75
N VAL A 274 -1.72 -7.27 -17.43
CA VAL A 274 -0.61 -8.12 -16.94
C VAL A 274 -0.05 -7.57 -15.62
N PHE A 275 0.18 -6.25 -15.54
CA PHE A 275 0.65 -5.59 -14.33
C PHE A 275 -0.34 -5.75 -13.16
N VAL A 276 -1.63 -5.53 -13.40
CA VAL A 276 -2.65 -5.68 -12.35
C VAL A 276 -2.79 -7.13 -11.93
N GLY A 277 -2.78 -8.07 -12.87
CA GLY A 277 -2.91 -9.49 -12.57
C GLY A 277 -1.75 -10.02 -11.72
N ILE A 278 -0.51 -9.61 -12.00
CA ILE A 278 0.64 -10.02 -11.20
C ILE A 278 0.57 -9.44 -9.79
N PHE A 279 0.15 -8.18 -9.69
CA PHE A 279 0.04 -7.48 -8.41
C PHE A 279 -1.06 -8.05 -7.52
N MET A 280 -2.24 -8.34 -8.07
CA MET A 280 -3.35 -8.90 -7.31
C MET A 280 -3.08 -10.34 -6.85
N THR A 281 -2.57 -11.19 -7.74
CA THR A 281 -2.34 -12.61 -7.42
C THR A 281 -1.07 -12.82 -6.57
N GLY A 282 -0.08 -11.94 -6.70
CA GLY A 282 1.24 -12.07 -6.08
C GLY A 282 1.53 -11.09 -4.95
N GLY A 283 0.70 -10.08 -4.69
CA GLY A 283 1.01 -9.00 -3.74
C GLY A 283 1.18 -9.48 -2.29
N ILE A 284 0.37 -10.44 -1.85
CA ILE A 284 0.52 -11.04 -0.50
C ILE A 284 1.82 -11.84 -0.40
N MET A 285 2.10 -12.68 -1.41
CA MET A 285 3.36 -13.40 -1.52
C MET A 285 4.55 -12.45 -1.49
N PHE A 286 4.49 -11.35 -2.25
CA PHE A 286 5.57 -10.37 -2.32
C PHE A 286 5.86 -9.77 -0.94
N ASN A 287 4.82 -9.36 -0.22
CA ASN A 287 4.94 -8.79 1.11
C ASN A 287 5.51 -9.76 2.15
N TYR A 288 5.14 -11.04 2.07
CA TYR A 288 5.73 -12.09 2.92
C TYR A 288 7.20 -12.37 2.52
N GLY A 289 7.42 -12.68 1.24
CA GLY A 289 8.69 -13.13 0.69
C GLY A 289 9.81 -12.11 0.84
N GLN A 290 9.52 -10.82 0.66
CA GLN A 290 10.54 -9.77 0.77
C GLN A 290 11.15 -9.65 2.18
N TYR A 291 10.44 -10.11 3.22
CA TYR A 291 10.87 -10.01 4.62
C TYR A 291 11.09 -11.35 5.30
N MET A 292 10.97 -12.48 4.59
CA MET A 292 10.85 -13.79 5.23
C MET A 292 12.04 -14.19 6.11
N LEU A 293 13.25 -13.71 5.82
CA LEU A 293 14.44 -13.92 6.66
C LEU A 293 14.61 -12.79 7.68
N SER A 294 14.31 -11.55 7.32
CA SER A 294 14.38 -10.39 8.23
C SER A 294 13.44 -10.54 9.44
N TRP A 295 12.32 -11.25 9.27
CA TRP A 295 11.41 -11.61 10.35
C TRP A 295 12.03 -12.48 11.44
N GLU A 296 13.04 -13.25 11.07
CA GLU A 296 13.77 -14.16 11.96
C GLU A 296 15.01 -13.50 12.58
N SER A 297 15.33 -12.26 12.20
CA SER A 297 16.60 -11.60 12.55
C SER A 297 16.93 -11.57 14.04
N ASN A 298 15.92 -11.54 14.93
CA ASN A 298 16.15 -11.53 16.39
C ASN A 298 16.67 -12.85 16.97
N TYR A 299 16.45 -13.98 16.29
CA TYR A 299 16.86 -15.30 16.75
C TYR A 299 17.60 -16.09 15.66
N PHE A 300 18.01 -15.42 14.59
CA PHE A 300 18.65 -16.00 13.42
C PHE A 300 19.95 -16.74 13.77
N ASP A 301 20.72 -16.23 14.73
CA ASP A 301 21.91 -16.89 15.26
C ASP A 301 21.59 -18.27 15.86
N GLY A 302 20.42 -18.40 16.51
CA GLY A 302 19.92 -19.68 17.00
C GLY A 302 19.53 -20.63 15.88
N ILE A 303 19.02 -20.14 14.74
CA ILE A 303 18.74 -20.98 13.57
C ILE A 303 20.04 -21.55 13.00
N ILE A 304 21.10 -20.74 12.92
CA ILE A 304 22.39 -21.16 12.36
C ILE A 304 23.16 -22.09 13.30
N ALA A 305 23.08 -21.86 14.61
CA ALA A 305 23.79 -22.65 15.61
C ALA A 305 23.19 -24.04 15.82
N ASN A 306 21.89 -24.21 15.52
CA ASN A 306 21.20 -25.49 15.65
C ASN A 306 21.28 -26.31 14.34
N ASN A 307 21.13 -27.63 14.46
CA ASN A 307 21.10 -28.54 13.31
C ASN A 307 19.75 -28.49 12.58
N VAL A 308 19.45 -27.35 11.95
CA VAL A 308 18.23 -27.14 11.17
C VAL A 308 18.44 -27.58 9.73
N ASP A 309 17.54 -28.43 9.22
CA ASP A 309 17.48 -28.74 7.78
C ASP A 309 16.95 -27.53 7.01
N PHE A 310 17.86 -26.78 6.37
CA PHE A 310 17.52 -25.59 5.60
C PHE A 310 16.64 -25.88 4.39
N TYR A 311 16.69 -27.10 3.84
CA TYR A 311 15.79 -27.49 2.75
C TYR A 311 14.36 -27.58 3.26
N LYS A 312 14.13 -28.22 4.41
CA LYS A 312 12.80 -28.24 5.06
C LYS A 312 12.36 -26.83 5.47
N HIS A 313 13.26 -26.02 6.03
CA HIS A 313 12.97 -24.64 6.44
C HIS A 313 12.44 -23.78 5.27
N PHE A 314 13.15 -23.75 4.15
CA PHE A 314 12.72 -23.01 2.96
C PHE A 314 11.49 -23.62 2.31
N ARG A 315 11.32 -24.94 2.37
CA ARG A 315 10.13 -25.62 1.87
C ARG A 315 8.86 -25.21 2.64
N ALA A 316 8.94 -25.05 3.96
CA ALA A 316 7.82 -24.54 4.75
C ALA A 316 7.40 -23.12 4.32
N LYS A 317 8.38 -22.22 4.14
CA LYS A 317 8.15 -20.85 3.63
C LYS A 317 7.55 -20.84 2.22
N TYR A 318 7.99 -21.74 1.35
CA TYR A 318 7.44 -21.91 0.00
C TYR A 318 5.97 -22.34 0.01
N PHE A 319 5.58 -23.26 0.88
CA PHE A 319 4.16 -23.64 1.02
C PHE A 319 3.28 -22.49 1.50
N LEU A 320 3.78 -21.65 2.42
CA LEU A 320 3.06 -20.43 2.82
C LEU A 320 2.91 -19.46 1.65
N ILE A 321 3.97 -19.25 0.86
CA ILE A 321 3.91 -18.45 -0.37
C ILE A 321 2.84 -19.00 -1.32
N ILE A 322 2.87 -20.30 -1.65
CA ILE A 322 1.88 -20.93 -2.53
C ILE A 322 0.47 -20.70 -2.01
N ALA A 323 0.22 -20.96 -0.72
CA ALA A 323 -1.09 -20.79 -0.12
C ALA A 323 -1.60 -19.36 -0.28
N THR A 324 -0.75 -18.35 -0.05
CA THR A 324 -1.14 -16.94 -0.24
C THR A 324 -1.49 -16.59 -1.68
N VAL A 325 -0.77 -17.14 -2.68
CA VAL A 325 -1.07 -16.91 -4.10
C VAL A 325 -2.37 -17.59 -4.51
N ILE A 326 -2.61 -18.84 -4.08
CA ILE A 326 -3.86 -19.57 -4.37
C ILE A 326 -5.05 -18.83 -3.78
N ILE A 327 -4.98 -18.42 -2.51
CA ILE A 327 -6.04 -17.65 -1.84
C ILE A 327 -6.29 -16.34 -2.61
N SER A 328 -5.22 -15.63 -2.97
CA SER A 328 -5.32 -14.38 -3.72
C SER A 328 -6.00 -14.61 -5.08
N TYR A 329 -5.62 -15.64 -5.82
CA TYR A 329 -6.22 -15.98 -7.10
C TYR A 329 -7.71 -16.34 -6.98
N ILE A 330 -8.09 -17.16 -5.99
CA ILE A 330 -9.52 -17.47 -5.74
C ILE A 330 -10.31 -16.19 -5.50
N LEU A 331 -9.77 -15.26 -4.70
CA LEU A 331 -10.38 -13.96 -4.44
C LEU A 331 -10.42 -13.05 -5.67
N THR A 332 -9.60 -13.31 -6.69
CA THR A 332 -9.69 -12.60 -7.97
C THR A 332 -10.74 -13.17 -8.94
N ILE A 333 -11.32 -14.35 -8.70
CA ILE A 333 -12.31 -14.97 -9.60
C ILE A 333 -13.54 -14.06 -9.84
N PRO A 334 -14.10 -13.35 -8.84
CA PRO A 334 -15.23 -12.43 -9.06
C PRO A 334 -14.97 -11.34 -10.11
N TYR A 335 -13.70 -11.01 -10.41
CA TYR A 335 -13.36 -10.08 -11.49
C TYR A 335 -13.69 -10.60 -12.89
N LEU A 336 -14.08 -11.87 -13.04
CA LEU A 336 -14.67 -12.41 -14.26
C LEU A 336 -15.85 -11.54 -14.77
N TYR A 337 -16.55 -10.84 -13.87
CA TYR A 337 -17.59 -9.87 -14.21
C TYR A 337 -17.14 -8.83 -15.25
N PHE A 338 -15.87 -8.39 -15.21
CA PHE A 338 -15.31 -7.42 -16.16
C PHE A 338 -14.86 -8.04 -17.49
N GLY A 339 -14.93 -9.37 -17.62
CA GLY A 339 -14.64 -10.09 -18.86
C GLY A 339 -13.76 -11.33 -18.68
N THR A 340 -13.94 -12.30 -19.57
CA THR A 340 -13.18 -13.57 -19.59
C THR A 340 -11.67 -13.36 -19.76
N LYS A 341 -11.28 -12.30 -20.47
CA LYS A 341 -9.88 -11.90 -20.67
C LYS A 341 -9.16 -11.62 -19.35
N VAL A 342 -9.85 -11.01 -18.37
CA VAL A 342 -9.29 -10.72 -17.04
C VAL A 342 -8.96 -12.02 -16.31
N LEU A 343 -9.87 -12.98 -16.34
CA LEU A 343 -9.65 -14.28 -15.72
C LEU A 343 -8.44 -14.98 -16.33
N ILE A 344 -8.35 -15.07 -17.66
CA ILE A 344 -7.22 -15.72 -18.36
C ILE A 344 -5.87 -15.10 -17.96
N ILE A 345 -5.80 -13.77 -17.92
CA ILE A 345 -4.58 -13.05 -17.53
C ILE A 345 -4.26 -13.32 -16.06
N ASN A 346 -5.23 -13.24 -15.16
CA ASN A 346 -5.02 -13.51 -13.73
C ASN A 346 -4.58 -14.95 -13.49
N THR A 347 -5.09 -15.92 -14.26
CA THR A 347 -4.63 -17.31 -14.21
C THR A 347 -3.18 -17.44 -14.66
N ALA A 348 -2.81 -16.82 -15.78
CA ALA A 348 -1.42 -16.82 -16.26
C ALA A 348 -0.47 -16.18 -15.24
N MET A 349 -0.86 -15.07 -14.63
CA MET A 349 -0.08 -14.38 -13.59
C MET A 349 0.00 -15.20 -12.30
N CYS A 350 -1.07 -15.89 -11.91
CA CYS A 350 -1.08 -16.81 -10.78
C CYS A 350 -0.07 -17.94 -10.98
N LEU A 351 -0.07 -18.59 -12.15
CA LEU A 351 0.89 -19.63 -12.50
C LEU A 351 2.34 -19.14 -12.46
N PHE A 352 2.59 -17.94 -13.00
CA PHE A 352 3.90 -17.31 -12.96
C PHE A 352 4.36 -16.97 -11.52
N ASN A 353 3.43 -16.48 -10.69
CA ASN A 353 3.68 -16.22 -9.26
C ASN A 353 4.00 -17.49 -8.48
N LEU A 354 3.17 -18.53 -8.62
CA LEU A 354 3.36 -19.83 -7.99
C LEU A 354 4.69 -20.47 -8.40
N GLY A 355 4.96 -20.45 -9.70
CA GLY A 355 6.04 -21.20 -10.30
C GLY A 355 7.37 -20.50 -10.29
N PHE A 356 7.45 -19.28 -10.80
CA PHE A 356 8.73 -18.64 -11.08
C PHE A 356 9.08 -17.56 -10.06
N LEU A 357 8.18 -16.59 -9.84
CA LEU A 357 8.47 -15.46 -8.94
C LEU A 357 8.63 -15.87 -7.48
N SER A 358 7.95 -16.92 -7.02
CA SER A 358 8.15 -17.49 -5.68
C SER A 358 9.62 -17.84 -5.43
N PHE A 359 10.29 -18.55 -6.35
CA PHE A 359 11.73 -18.86 -6.23
C PHE A 359 12.63 -17.65 -6.43
N VAL A 360 12.28 -16.74 -7.34
CA VAL A 360 13.06 -15.50 -7.54
C VAL A 360 13.05 -14.66 -6.26
N LEU A 361 11.90 -14.49 -5.62
CA LEU A 361 11.80 -13.81 -4.33
C LEU A 361 12.62 -14.52 -3.25
N MET A 362 12.52 -15.85 -3.16
CA MET A 362 13.28 -16.61 -2.17
C MET A 362 14.80 -16.58 -2.43
N TYR A 363 15.20 -16.50 -3.69
CA TYR A 363 16.59 -16.35 -4.07
C TYR A 363 17.15 -14.99 -3.61
N PHE A 364 16.44 -13.90 -3.91
CA PHE A 364 16.87 -12.56 -3.50
C PHE A 364 16.72 -12.31 -2.00
N SER A 365 15.81 -13.00 -1.31
CA SER A 365 15.64 -12.80 0.14
C SER A 365 16.89 -13.21 0.90
N SER A 366 17.64 -14.17 0.35
CA SER A 366 18.95 -14.61 0.86
C SER A 366 20.04 -13.55 0.77
N ASP A 367 19.73 -12.35 0.28
CA ASP A 367 20.58 -11.17 0.32
C ASP A 367 20.14 -10.12 1.35
N SER A 368 18.99 -10.32 2.01
CA SER A 368 18.43 -9.35 2.94
C SER A 368 19.18 -9.34 4.27
N ARG A 369 20.05 -8.36 4.44
CA ARG A 369 20.95 -8.24 5.61
C ARG A 369 20.47 -7.28 6.69
N LYS A 370 19.38 -6.54 6.49
CA LYS A 370 18.93 -5.56 7.48
C LYS A 370 18.13 -6.23 8.59
N ARG A 371 18.57 -6.02 9.83
CA ARG A 371 17.83 -6.41 11.04
C ARG A 371 16.46 -5.73 11.06
N MET A 372 15.46 -6.43 11.58
CA MET A 372 14.12 -5.88 11.72
C MET A 372 13.55 -6.07 13.12
N ASP A 373 13.24 -4.96 13.78
CA ASP A 373 12.53 -4.98 15.05
C ASP A 373 11.04 -5.31 14.82
N MET A 374 10.64 -6.46 15.35
CA MET A 374 9.31 -7.07 15.17
C MET A 374 8.27 -6.54 16.16
N SER A 375 8.73 -5.89 17.24
CA SER A 375 7.88 -5.33 18.29
C SER A 375 7.26 -3.98 17.90
N LYS A 376 7.92 -3.25 16.99
CA LYS A 376 7.47 -1.96 16.47
C LYS A 376 6.40 -2.15 15.39
N SER A 377 5.45 -1.21 15.36
CA SER A 377 4.45 -1.19 14.28
C SER A 377 5.14 -0.92 12.94
N SER A 378 4.84 -1.76 11.94
CA SER A 378 5.44 -1.69 10.61
C SER A 378 4.69 -0.82 9.61
N ALA A 379 3.50 -0.31 9.98
CA ALA A 379 2.75 0.53 9.07
C ALA A 379 3.59 1.78 8.74
N PHE A 380 4.18 1.80 7.55
CA PHE A 380 4.94 2.92 6.98
C PHE A 380 6.26 3.26 7.69
N ASN A 381 6.82 2.31 8.44
CA ASN A 381 8.19 2.39 8.93
C ASN A 381 9.11 1.56 8.02
N TYR A 382 9.88 2.23 7.16
CA TYR A 382 10.85 1.60 6.26
C TYR A 382 12.12 1.12 6.98
N GLN A 383 12.22 1.25 8.31
CA GLN A 383 13.30 0.65 9.11
C GLN A 383 13.32 -0.87 8.89
N GLY A 384 14.45 -1.40 8.39
CA GLY A 384 14.59 -2.81 8.01
C GLY A 384 14.40 -3.08 6.51
N MET A 385 13.98 -2.09 5.70
CA MET A 385 13.99 -2.23 4.24
C MET A 385 15.42 -2.02 3.72
N GLY A 386 16.03 -3.11 3.26
CA GLY A 386 17.35 -3.11 2.62
C GLY A 386 17.30 -2.68 1.16
N ALA A 387 18.46 -2.44 0.55
CA ALA A 387 18.58 -2.25 -0.89
C ALA A 387 18.03 -3.46 -1.67
N THR A 388 18.16 -4.66 -1.09
CA THR A 388 17.67 -5.92 -1.63
C THR A 388 16.16 -5.98 -1.77
N ASN A 389 15.42 -5.41 -0.81
CA ASN A 389 13.97 -5.37 -0.86
C ASN A 389 13.48 -4.45 -1.99
N TRP A 390 14.18 -3.33 -2.21
CA TRP A 390 13.95 -2.48 -3.39
C TRP A 390 14.30 -3.18 -4.70
N ILE A 391 15.41 -3.93 -4.72
CA ILE A 391 15.81 -4.71 -5.89
C ILE A 391 14.74 -5.76 -6.24
N MET A 392 14.08 -6.39 -5.25
CA MET A 392 13.01 -7.38 -5.50
C MET A 392 11.75 -6.81 -6.16
N ILE A 393 11.48 -5.51 -6.01
CA ILE A 393 10.34 -4.87 -6.68
C ILE A 393 10.50 -4.94 -8.20
N LEU A 394 11.73 -4.81 -8.70
CA LEU A 394 12.04 -4.85 -10.13
C LEU A 394 11.63 -6.19 -10.77
N PRO A 395 12.14 -7.37 -10.35
CA PRO A 395 11.76 -8.62 -10.98
C PRO A 395 10.26 -8.91 -10.83
N PHE A 396 9.64 -8.51 -9.71
CA PHE A 396 8.22 -8.72 -9.48
C PHE A 396 7.33 -8.02 -10.52
N PHE A 397 7.60 -6.75 -10.82
CA PHE A 397 6.79 -5.99 -11.79
C PHE A 397 7.31 -6.08 -13.23
N LEU A 398 8.64 -6.06 -13.40
CA LEU A 398 9.27 -5.89 -14.71
C LEU A 398 9.34 -7.19 -15.51
N LEU A 399 9.62 -8.34 -14.86
CA LEU A 399 9.82 -9.60 -15.60
C LEU A 399 8.59 -10.06 -16.39
N PRO A 400 7.36 -10.06 -15.85
CA PRO A 400 6.19 -10.40 -16.64
C PRO A 400 6.03 -9.48 -17.87
N ILE A 401 6.26 -8.18 -17.69
CA ILE A 401 6.13 -7.21 -18.78
C ILE A 401 7.23 -7.43 -19.83
N LEU A 402 8.47 -7.69 -19.42
CA LEU A 402 9.58 -7.97 -20.34
C LEU A 402 9.38 -9.25 -21.14
N ILE A 403 8.77 -10.28 -20.54
CA ILE A 403 8.42 -11.51 -21.25
C ILE A 403 7.28 -11.23 -22.25
N TRP A 404 6.29 -10.43 -21.88
CA TRP A 404 5.14 -10.12 -22.72
C TRP A 404 5.45 -9.14 -23.87
N LEU A 405 6.29 -8.14 -23.63
CA LEU A 405 6.53 -7.00 -24.53
C LEU A 405 6.96 -7.41 -25.95
N PRO A 406 7.91 -8.36 -26.17
CA PRO A 406 8.30 -8.79 -27.51
C PRO A 406 7.12 -9.33 -28.33
N PHE A 407 6.24 -10.12 -27.70
CA PHE A 407 5.06 -10.67 -28.38
C PHE A 407 4.04 -9.59 -28.71
N ASN A 408 3.92 -8.56 -27.86
CA ASN A 408 3.08 -7.41 -28.15
C ASN A 408 3.60 -6.62 -29.36
N LEU A 409 4.91 -6.39 -29.45
CA LEU A 409 5.53 -5.71 -30.59
C LEU A 409 5.39 -6.49 -31.90
N LEU A 410 5.31 -7.83 -31.83
CA LEU A 410 5.06 -8.71 -32.96
C LEU A 410 3.57 -8.85 -33.32
N GLY A 411 2.66 -8.13 -32.65
CA GLY A 411 1.22 -8.20 -32.92
C GLY A 411 0.53 -9.48 -32.42
N ILE A 412 1.20 -10.29 -31.59
CA ILE A 412 0.71 -11.58 -31.07
C ILE A 412 0.66 -11.61 -29.52
N PRO A 413 0.02 -10.62 -28.85
CA PRO A 413 0.15 -10.45 -27.41
C PRO A 413 -0.43 -11.60 -26.57
N ASN A 414 -1.36 -12.40 -27.12
CA ASN A 414 -1.90 -13.59 -26.46
C ASN A 414 -0.83 -14.68 -26.27
N TRP A 415 0.10 -14.81 -27.22
CA TRP A 415 1.25 -15.72 -27.09
C TRP A 415 2.21 -15.28 -25.98
N GLY A 416 2.32 -13.98 -25.73
CA GLY A 416 3.07 -13.47 -24.58
C GLY A 416 2.47 -13.92 -23.25
N ILE A 417 1.14 -13.84 -23.11
CA ILE A 417 0.43 -14.32 -21.90
C ILE A 417 0.60 -15.83 -21.72
N ALA A 418 0.46 -16.60 -22.81
CA ALA A 418 0.67 -18.04 -22.79
C ALA A 418 2.11 -18.40 -22.40
N THR A 419 3.10 -17.65 -22.88
CA THR A 419 4.52 -17.86 -22.54
C THR A 419 4.77 -17.60 -21.05
N ILE A 420 4.15 -16.58 -20.45
CA ILE A 420 4.25 -16.33 -19.02
C ILE A 420 3.67 -17.49 -18.20
N ALA A 421 2.48 -17.97 -18.57
CA ALA A 421 1.87 -19.13 -17.93
C ALA A 421 2.76 -20.37 -18.07
N PHE A 422 3.33 -20.59 -19.25
CA PHE A 422 4.22 -21.72 -19.55
C PHE A 422 5.49 -21.69 -18.70
N ILE A 423 6.15 -20.53 -18.56
CA ILE A 423 7.30 -20.37 -17.66
C ILE A 423 6.91 -20.70 -16.21
N GLY A 424 5.73 -20.26 -15.77
CA GLY A 424 5.19 -20.62 -14.46
C GLY A 424 5.04 -22.14 -14.28
N ILE A 425 4.40 -22.81 -15.25
CA ILE A 425 4.19 -24.27 -15.21
C ILE A 425 5.52 -25.04 -15.23
N ILE A 426 6.46 -24.66 -16.10
CA ILE A 426 7.80 -25.27 -16.13
C ILE A 426 8.48 -25.10 -14.78
N SER A 427 8.45 -23.90 -14.22
CA SER A 427 9.12 -23.63 -12.94
C SER A 427 8.47 -24.43 -11.79
N LEU A 428 7.16 -24.62 -11.81
CA LEU A 428 6.45 -25.54 -10.91
C LEU A 428 6.90 -26.99 -11.09
N ALA A 429 7.05 -27.47 -12.33
CA ALA A 429 7.54 -28.81 -12.59
C ALA A 429 8.97 -29.01 -12.03
N PHE A 430 9.83 -28.01 -12.16
CA PHE A 430 11.21 -28.01 -11.66
C PHE A 430 11.37 -27.47 -10.23
N HIS A 431 10.29 -27.35 -9.44
CA HIS A 431 10.30 -26.75 -8.10
C HIS A 431 11.37 -27.33 -7.17
N LYS A 432 11.61 -28.66 -7.23
CA LYS A 432 12.62 -29.31 -6.38
C LYS A 432 14.05 -28.83 -6.70
N SER A 433 14.36 -28.66 -7.98
CA SER A 433 15.67 -28.19 -8.46
C SER A 433 15.86 -26.72 -8.14
N LEU A 434 14.84 -25.89 -8.40
CA LEU A 434 14.87 -24.47 -8.05
C LEU A 434 15.02 -24.25 -6.54
N MET A 435 14.33 -25.05 -5.72
CA MET A 435 14.48 -25.02 -4.26
C MET A 435 15.92 -25.31 -3.82
N LYS A 436 16.58 -26.30 -4.42
CA LYS A 436 18.00 -26.60 -4.12
C LYS A 436 18.92 -25.42 -4.46
N ILE A 437 18.65 -24.70 -5.54
CA ILE A 437 19.41 -23.50 -5.92
C ILE A 437 19.25 -22.41 -4.84
N VAL A 438 18.01 -22.15 -4.42
CA VAL A 438 17.70 -21.18 -3.36
C VAL A 438 18.38 -21.55 -2.05
N VAL A 439 18.26 -22.80 -1.61
CA VAL A 439 18.87 -23.28 -0.35
C VAL A 439 20.39 -23.20 -0.41
N LYS A 440 21.01 -23.65 -1.50
CA LYS A 440 22.46 -23.54 -1.70
C LYS A 440 22.92 -22.08 -1.64
N ARG A 441 22.15 -21.16 -2.23
CA ARG A 441 22.46 -19.72 -2.18
C ARG A 441 22.37 -19.18 -0.76
N PHE A 442 21.35 -19.56 -0.01
CA PHE A 442 21.21 -19.20 1.40
C PHE A 442 22.38 -19.74 2.23
N GLU A 443 22.74 -21.01 2.07
CA GLU A 443 23.84 -21.65 2.81
C GLU A 443 25.18 -20.93 2.57
N GLN A 444 25.44 -20.47 1.35
CA GLN A 444 26.63 -19.68 1.01
C GLN A 444 26.66 -18.31 1.69
N LYS A 445 25.49 -17.72 1.98
CA LYS A 445 25.36 -16.35 2.49
C LYS A 445 24.95 -16.26 3.95
N LYS A 446 24.57 -17.36 4.59
CA LYS A 446 23.99 -17.37 5.96
C LYS A 446 24.83 -16.60 6.98
N HIS A 447 26.16 -16.66 6.91
CA HIS A 447 27.04 -15.95 7.82
C HIS A 447 27.06 -14.43 7.58
N LEU A 448 27.01 -13.99 6.31
CA LEU A 448 26.89 -12.57 5.95
C LEU A 448 25.53 -11.98 6.36
N ILE A 449 24.47 -12.80 6.28
CA ILE A 449 23.14 -12.42 6.76
C ILE A 449 23.16 -12.24 8.28
N ALA A 450 23.76 -13.19 9.01
CA ALA A 450 23.88 -13.14 10.46
C ALA A 450 24.68 -11.92 10.93
N GLU A 451 25.81 -11.63 10.27
CA GLU A 451 26.61 -10.43 10.50
C GLU A 451 25.79 -9.15 10.31
N GLY A 452 25.11 -9.00 9.17
CA GLY A 452 24.28 -7.83 8.90
C GLY A 452 23.10 -7.67 9.88
N PHE A 453 22.57 -8.76 10.42
CA PHE A 453 21.54 -8.69 11.47
C PHE A 453 22.07 -8.23 12.82
N ARG A 454 23.39 -8.25 13.05
CA ARG A 454 24.02 -7.75 14.28
C ARG A 454 24.43 -6.28 14.16
N GLU A 455 24.58 -5.76 12.96
CA GLU A 455 24.85 -4.35 12.69
C GLU A 455 23.59 -3.48 12.95
N PHE A 456 23.75 -2.38 13.71
CA PHE A 456 22.66 -1.51 14.16
C PHE A 456 22.44 -0.29 13.26
#